data_AF-A0A849WM39-F1
#
_entry.id   AF-A0A849WM39-F1
#
_cell.length_a   1.000
_cell.length_b   1.000
_cell.length_c   1.000
_cell.angle_alpha   90.00
_cell.angle_beta   90.00
_cell.angle_gamma   90.00
#
_symmetry.space_group_name_H-M   'P 1'
#
loop_
_entity.id
_entity.type
_entity.pdbx_description
1 polymer ?
#
loop_
_entity_poly.entity_id
_entity_poly.type
_entity_poly.pdbx_seq_one_letter_code
_entity_poly.pdbx_strand_id
1 'polypeptide(L)'
;MIKDNGKYFGSAMMVGFGVVAFYRWQQTQLIFFLLLVLRDFAAGYFFFRRQPAHSRGSRTLTVLAYASSAMPLLYFGSTVSSKALFLASDLLAIVGFLIVVLATVELGTSIGISPANRGLVRSGIYRYIKHPMYLGYVVSEFGLVILNPLNAVFMVLSTSLYVIRAATENKVLKTAR
;
A
#
# COMPACT_ATOMS: atom_id res chain seq x y z
N MET A 1 7.58 -25.71 14.68
CA MET A 1 7.35 -24.28 14.37
C MET A 1 8.13 -23.90 13.10
N ILE A 2 7.44 -23.66 11.99
CA ILE A 2 8.10 -23.23 10.75
C ILE A 2 8.56 -21.77 10.94
N LYS A 3 9.86 -21.51 10.88
CA LYS A 3 10.45 -20.17 11.01
C LYS A 3 10.08 -19.33 9.78
N ASP A 4 9.13 -18.40 9.89
CA ASP A 4 8.85 -17.42 8.83
C ASP A 4 9.87 -16.28 8.86
N ASN A 5 11.08 -16.52 8.38
CA ASN A 5 12.12 -15.47 8.28
C ASN A 5 11.73 -14.34 7.31
N GLY A 6 10.77 -14.57 6.41
CA GLY A 6 10.31 -13.57 5.46
C GLY A 6 9.58 -12.39 6.11
N LYS A 7 9.21 -12.50 7.39
CA LYS A 7 8.55 -11.42 8.14
C LYS A 7 9.52 -10.29 8.50
N TYR A 8 10.76 -10.63 8.83
CA TYR A 8 11.81 -9.67 9.14
C TYR A 8 12.25 -8.92 7.87
N PHE A 9 12.43 -9.65 6.76
CA PHE A 9 12.76 -9.04 5.47
C PHE A 9 11.68 -8.05 5.02
N GLY A 10 10.41 -8.45 5.08
CA GLY A 10 9.31 -7.55 4.71
C GLY A 10 9.21 -6.34 5.63
N SER A 11 9.37 -6.53 6.93
CA SER A 11 9.40 -5.43 7.90
C SER A 11 10.53 -4.43 7.59
N ALA A 12 11.74 -4.92 7.34
CA ALA A 12 12.89 -4.08 7.02
C ALA A 12 12.68 -3.29 5.72
N MET A 13 12.08 -3.92 4.69
CA MET A 13 11.78 -3.24 3.44
C MET A 13 10.76 -2.12 3.59
N MET A 14 9.68 -2.35 4.35
CA MET A 14 8.69 -1.30 4.61
C MET A 14 9.29 -0.14 5.41
N VAL A 15 10.12 -0.43 6.42
CA VAL A 15 10.86 0.63 7.13
C VAL A 15 11.75 1.43 6.18
N GLY A 16 12.46 0.74 5.27
CA GLY A 16 13.26 1.41 4.23
C GLY A 16 12.42 2.33 3.33
N PHE A 17 11.25 1.88 2.89
CA PHE A 17 10.33 2.73 2.10
C PHE A 17 9.83 3.91 2.92
N GLY A 18 9.53 3.73 4.20
CA GLY A 18 9.18 4.82 5.12
C GLY A 18 10.27 5.86 5.26
N VAL A 19 11.55 5.46 5.33
CA VAL A 19 12.69 6.41 5.35
C VAL A 19 12.78 7.20 4.04
N VAL A 20 12.61 6.55 2.89
CA VAL A 20 12.60 7.25 1.59
C VAL A 20 11.39 8.19 1.50
N ALA A 21 10.21 7.76 1.95
CA ALA A 21 9.03 8.61 2.01
C ALA A 21 9.24 9.83 2.90
N PHE A 22 9.95 9.68 4.02
CA PHE A 22 10.28 10.80 4.91
C PHE A 22 11.21 11.81 4.22
N TYR A 23 12.23 11.32 3.50
CA TYR A 23 13.09 12.16 2.67
C TYR A 23 12.30 12.90 1.59
N ARG A 24 11.37 12.22 0.90
CA ARG A 24 10.47 12.84 -0.10
C ARG A 24 9.56 13.90 0.54
N TRP A 25 9.05 13.65 1.74
CA TRP A 25 8.27 14.64 2.48
C TRP A 25 9.10 15.88 2.81
N GLN A 26 10.34 15.73 3.28
CA GLN A 26 11.22 16.87 3.53
C GLN A 26 11.46 17.73 2.27
N GLN A 27 11.58 17.09 1.10
CA GLN A 27 11.79 17.80 -0.17
C GLN A 27 10.53 18.49 -0.70
N THR A 28 9.36 17.88 -0.56
CA THR A 28 8.13 18.30 -1.27
C THR A 28 7.09 18.96 -0.37
N GLN A 29 7.16 18.71 0.94
CA GLN A 29 6.20 19.13 1.95
C GLN A 29 4.75 18.69 1.68
N LEU A 30 4.54 17.68 0.82
CA LEU A 30 3.21 17.14 0.52
C LEU A 30 2.75 16.17 1.62
N ILE A 31 1.52 16.36 2.11
CA ILE A 31 0.98 15.51 3.18
C ILE A 31 0.93 14.03 2.78
N PHE A 32 0.78 13.75 1.49
CA PHE A 32 0.80 12.40 0.93
C PHE A 32 2.03 11.61 1.38
N PHE A 33 3.24 12.20 1.27
CA PHE A 33 4.47 11.49 1.64
C PHE A 33 4.58 11.30 3.15
N LEU A 34 4.07 12.24 3.95
CA LEU A 34 4.00 12.07 5.41
C LEU A 34 3.06 10.92 5.80
N LEU A 35 1.89 10.82 5.17
CA LEU A 35 0.95 9.72 5.42
C LEU A 35 1.51 8.39 4.90
N LEU A 36 2.28 8.41 3.81
CA LEU A 36 3.00 7.24 3.30
C LEU A 36 4.03 6.72 4.32
N VAL A 37 4.78 7.62 4.98
CA VAL A 37 5.68 7.26 6.09
C VAL A 37 4.93 6.48 7.17
N LEU A 38 3.80 7.02 7.64
CA LEU A 38 2.99 6.36 8.68
C LEU A 38 2.50 4.99 8.22
N ARG A 39 2.01 4.90 6.98
CA ARG A 39 1.57 3.64 6.37
C ARG A 39 2.69 2.60 6.33
N ASP A 40 3.88 2.99 5.90
CA ASP A 40 5.01 2.07 5.72
C ASP A 40 5.57 1.60 7.06
N PHE A 41 5.67 2.47 8.07
CA PHE A 41 6.04 2.05 9.42
C PHE A 41 4.99 1.14 10.05
N ALA A 42 3.69 1.45 9.90
CA ALA A 42 2.62 0.59 10.38
C ALA A 42 2.65 -0.79 9.69
N ALA A 43 2.82 -0.83 8.37
CA ALA A 43 2.97 -2.07 7.61
C ALA A 43 4.20 -2.87 8.07
N GLY A 44 5.32 -2.20 8.33
CA GLY A 44 6.53 -2.81 8.89
C GLY A 44 6.26 -3.48 10.24
N TYR A 45 5.62 -2.77 11.17
CA TYR A 45 5.24 -3.30 12.46
C TYR A 45 4.31 -4.53 12.34
N PHE A 46 3.25 -4.45 11.55
CA PHE A 46 2.34 -5.58 11.38
C PHE A 46 3.01 -6.76 10.66
N PHE A 47 3.93 -6.52 9.73
CA PHE A 47 4.70 -7.60 9.09
C PHE A 47 5.58 -8.32 10.09
N PHE A 48 6.20 -7.61 11.03
CA PHE A 48 6.97 -8.23 12.09
C PHE A 48 6.12 -9.16 12.98
N ARG A 49 4.87 -8.75 13.23
CA ARG A 49 3.88 -9.47 14.08
C ARG A 49 2.99 -10.45 13.31
N ARG A 50 3.15 -10.58 11.99
CA ARG A 50 2.26 -11.38 11.13
C ARG A 50 2.31 -12.87 11.45
N GLN A 51 1.21 -13.57 11.20
CA GLN A 51 1.14 -15.02 11.34
C GLN A 51 1.80 -15.75 10.14
N PRO A 52 2.30 -16.99 10.35
CA PRO A 52 2.80 -17.83 9.26
C PRO A 52 1.71 -18.04 8.19
N ALA A 53 2.10 -18.00 6.92
CA ALA A 53 1.15 -18.27 5.83
C ALA A 53 0.93 -19.77 5.62
N HIS A 54 -0.31 -20.17 5.37
CA HIS A 54 -0.67 -21.54 5.00
C HIS A 54 -0.23 -21.89 3.57
N SER A 55 -0.31 -20.92 2.66
CA SER A 55 0.19 -21.03 1.29
C SER A 55 0.81 -19.71 0.84
N ARG A 56 1.84 -19.77 -0.01
CA ARG A 56 2.54 -18.60 -0.55
C ARG A 56 2.43 -18.59 -2.07
N GLY A 57 2.26 -17.40 -2.64
CA GLY A 57 2.44 -17.18 -4.08
C GLY A 57 3.89 -17.38 -4.52
N SER A 58 4.10 -17.32 -5.83
CA SER A 58 5.43 -17.48 -6.44
C SER A 58 6.40 -16.35 -6.05
N ARG A 59 7.70 -16.58 -6.21
CA ARG A 59 8.74 -15.57 -5.95
C ARG A 59 8.57 -14.32 -6.84
N THR A 60 8.16 -14.50 -8.10
CA THR A 60 7.88 -13.40 -9.04
C THR A 60 6.78 -12.48 -8.52
N LEU A 61 5.70 -13.06 -7.98
CA LEU A 61 4.60 -12.30 -7.39
C LEU A 61 5.03 -11.53 -6.14
N THR A 62 6.01 -12.04 -5.40
CA THR A 62 6.60 -11.35 -4.26
C THR A 62 7.42 -10.14 -4.69
N VAL A 63 8.26 -10.29 -5.72
CA VAL A 63 9.04 -9.17 -6.29
C VAL A 63 8.09 -8.08 -6.82
N LEU A 64 7.08 -8.49 -7.59
CA LEU A 64 6.05 -7.58 -8.12
C LEU A 64 5.32 -6.84 -7.00
N ALA A 65 5.05 -7.52 -5.88
CA ALA A 65 4.41 -6.93 -4.73
C ALA A 65 5.25 -5.82 -4.08
N TYR A 66 6.56 -6.04 -3.87
CA TYR A 66 7.44 -5.00 -3.35
C TYR A 66 7.63 -3.85 -4.34
N ALA A 67 7.78 -4.15 -5.64
CA ALA A 67 7.87 -3.12 -6.68
C ALA A 67 6.61 -2.23 -6.69
N SER A 68 5.43 -2.84 -6.63
CA SER A 68 4.15 -2.14 -6.50
C SER A 68 4.07 -1.27 -5.25
N SER A 69 4.55 -1.76 -4.11
CA SER A 69 4.54 -1.00 -2.85
C SER A 69 5.50 0.19 -2.86
N ALA A 70 6.55 0.14 -3.68
CA ALA A 70 7.53 1.21 -3.84
C ALA A 70 7.11 2.27 -4.87
N MET A 71 6.17 1.97 -5.78
CA MET A 71 5.74 2.89 -6.85
C MET A 71 5.37 4.30 -6.36
N PRO A 72 4.64 4.48 -5.23
CA PRO A 72 4.30 5.82 -4.74
C PRO A 72 5.49 6.74 -4.46
N LEU A 73 6.68 6.16 -4.20
CA LEU A 73 7.91 6.92 -3.95
C LEU A 73 8.43 7.65 -5.20
N LEU A 74 8.05 7.18 -6.40
CA LEU A 74 8.50 7.72 -7.68
C LEU A 74 7.68 8.92 -8.17
N TYR A 75 6.52 9.17 -7.56
CA TYR A 75 5.65 10.28 -7.95
C TYR A 75 6.37 11.61 -7.77
N PHE A 76 6.19 12.52 -8.72
CA PHE A 76 6.78 13.85 -8.70
C PHE A 76 6.05 14.79 -7.74
N GLY A 77 6.77 15.83 -7.31
CA GLY A 77 6.21 16.93 -6.52
C GLY A 77 5.29 17.83 -7.35
N SER A 78 4.70 18.83 -6.69
CA SER A 78 3.77 19.77 -7.32
C SER A 78 4.44 20.61 -8.40
N THR A 79 3.75 20.80 -9.53
CA THR A 79 4.09 21.79 -10.57
C THR A 79 3.17 23.01 -10.51
N VAL A 80 2.14 22.97 -9.66
CA VAL A 80 1.17 24.05 -9.44
C VAL A 80 1.41 24.75 -8.11
N SER A 81 0.91 25.98 -7.97
CA SER A 81 0.99 26.77 -6.73
C SER A 81 -0.39 27.12 -6.13
N SER A 82 -1.48 26.55 -6.67
CA SER A 82 -2.85 26.86 -6.23
C SER A 82 -3.19 26.20 -4.90
N LYS A 83 -3.46 27.00 -3.86
CA LYS A 83 -3.86 26.51 -2.53
C LYS A 83 -5.08 25.60 -2.56
N ALA A 84 -6.05 25.86 -3.44
CA ALA A 84 -7.25 25.04 -3.58
C ALA A 84 -6.92 23.63 -4.09
N LEU A 85 -5.97 23.51 -5.03
CA LEU A 85 -5.51 22.22 -5.56
C LEU A 85 -4.72 21.44 -4.50
N PHE A 86 -3.91 22.12 -3.69
CA PHE A 86 -3.24 21.51 -2.53
C PHE A 86 -4.26 20.98 -1.52
N LEU A 87 -5.25 21.77 -1.14
CA LEU A 87 -6.30 21.31 -0.22
C LEU A 87 -7.04 20.09 -0.77
N ALA A 88 -7.40 20.09 -2.06
CA ALA A 88 -8.04 18.94 -2.70
C ALA A 88 -7.14 17.69 -2.68
N SER A 89 -5.85 17.86 -2.97
CA SER A 89 -4.85 16.79 -2.91
C SER A 89 -4.70 16.22 -1.50
N ASP A 90 -4.63 17.10 -0.50
CA ASP A 90 -4.47 16.72 0.90
C ASP A 90 -5.69 15.96 1.41
N LEU A 91 -6.90 16.40 1.08
CA LEU A 91 -8.16 15.71 1.44
C LEU A 91 -8.22 14.32 0.81
N LEU A 92 -7.85 14.18 -0.46
CA LEU A 92 -7.79 12.89 -1.14
C LEU A 92 -6.76 11.96 -0.49
N ALA A 93 -5.58 12.48 -0.14
CA ALA A 93 -4.57 11.72 0.57
C ALA A 93 -5.09 11.25 1.93
N ILE A 94 -5.67 12.13 2.74
CA ILE A 94 -6.21 11.80 4.07
C ILE A 94 -7.30 10.72 3.96
N VAL A 95 -8.27 10.89 3.05
CA VAL A 95 -9.35 9.93 2.86
C VAL A 95 -8.81 8.58 2.38
N GLY A 96 -7.91 8.58 1.40
CA GLY A 96 -7.30 7.37 0.87
C GLY A 96 -6.51 6.60 1.93
N PHE A 97 -5.67 7.29 2.70
CA PHE A 97 -4.91 6.67 3.78
C PHE A 97 -5.79 6.25 4.97
N LEU A 98 -6.90 6.92 5.26
CA LEU A 98 -7.86 6.46 6.26
C LEU A 98 -8.46 5.11 5.88
N ILE A 99 -8.84 4.93 4.61
CA ILE A 99 -9.30 3.63 4.08
C ILE A 99 -8.21 2.56 4.25
N VAL A 100 -6.95 2.90 3.97
CA VAL A 100 -5.79 1.98 4.16
C VAL A 100 -5.61 1.61 5.63
N VAL A 101 -5.73 2.56 6.55
CA VAL A 101 -5.61 2.32 7.99
C VAL A 101 -6.72 1.37 8.46
N LEU A 102 -7.98 1.65 8.10
CA LEU A 102 -9.11 0.77 8.45
C LEU A 102 -8.90 -0.65 7.92
N ALA A 103 -8.47 -0.77 6.65
CA ALA A 103 -8.14 -2.06 6.05
C ALA A 103 -6.99 -2.78 6.78
N THR A 104 -5.95 -2.05 7.16
CA THR A 104 -4.77 -2.60 7.85
C THR A 104 -5.14 -3.09 9.24
N VAL A 105 -5.92 -2.31 10.00
CA VAL A 105 -6.39 -2.65 11.34
C VAL A 105 -7.27 -3.90 11.30
N GLU A 106 -8.19 -3.99 10.33
CA GLU A 106 -9.06 -5.17 10.19
C GLU A 106 -8.31 -6.43 9.74
N LEU A 107 -7.28 -6.30 8.90
CA LEU A 107 -6.40 -7.43 8.57
C LEU A 107 -5.55 -7.87 9.76
N GLY A 108 -5.09 -6.93 10.59
CA GLY A 108 -4.24 -7.19 11.74
C GLY A 108 -3.05 -8.08 11.39
N THR A 109 -2.97 -9.27 11.99
CA THR A 109 -1.86 -10.22 11.77
C THR A 109 -1.96 -11.05 10.50
N SER A 110 -3.07 -10.97 9.76
CA SER A 110 -3.26 -11.64 8.46
C SER A 110 -2.67 -10.85 7.28
N ILE A 111 -2.18 -9.63 7.54
CA ILE A 111 -1.58 -8.79 6.51
C ILE A 111 -0.24 -9.35 6.00
N GLY A 112 0.03 -9.09 4.73
CA GLY A 112 1.35 -9.31 4.13
C GLY A 112 1.44 -8.63 2.78
N ILE A 113 2.65 -8.31 2.37
CA ILE A 113 2.89 -7.67 1.07
C ILE A 113 2.73 -8.64 -0.09
N SER A 114 3.20 -9.89 0.07
CA SER A 114 3.12 -10.92 -0.96
C SER A 114 1.81 -11.72 -0.83
N PRO A 115 1.16 -12.08 -1.96
CA PRO A 115 -0.03 -12.94 -1.97
C PRO A 115 0.24 -14.23 -1.20
N ALA A 116 -0.48 -14.41 -0.10
CA ALA A 116 -0.37 -15.58 0.74
C ALA A 116 -1.70 -15.80 1.48
N ASN A 117 -2.09 -17.05 1.70
CA ASN A 117 -3.28 -17.32 2.49
C ASN A 117 -2.95 -17.27 3.98
N ARG A 118 -3.52 -16.29 4.69
CA ARG A 118 -3.45 -16.12 6.16
C ARG A 118 -4.84 -16.03 6.80
N GLY A 119 -5.84 -16.64 6.17
CA GLY A 119 -7.24 -16.52 6.55
C GLY A 119 -7.94 -15.36 5.84
N LEU A 120 -9.19 -15.56 5.46
CA LEU A 120 -10.01 -14.57 4.78
C LEU A 120 -10.73 -13.68 5.81
N VAL A 121 -10.44 -12.38 5.79
CA VAL A 121 -11.15 -11.39 6.61
C VAL A 121 -12.38 -10.89 5.84
N ARG A 122 -13.54 -10.89 6.51
CA ARG A 122 -14.84 -10.43 5.96
C ARG A 122 -15.60 -9.47 6.89
N SER A 123 -14.97 -9.05 7.99
CA SER A 123 -15.52 -8.06 8.92
C SER A 123 -15.31 -6.64 8.42
N GLY A 124 -16.00 -5.66 9.04
CA GLY A 124 -15.75 -4.22 8.83
C GLY A 124 -15.77 -3.75 7.37
N ILE A 125 -14.79 -2.95 6.94
CA ILE A 125 -14.66 -2.42 5.58
C ILE A 125 -14.52 -3.55 4.54
N TYR A 126 -13.94 -4.70 4.91
CA TYR A 126 -13.86 -5.87 4.04
C TYR A 126 -15.22 -6.55 3.76
N ARG A 127 -16.28 -6.19 4.49
CA ARG A 127 -17.66 -6.61 4.18
C ARG A 127 -18.19 -5.96 2.90
N TYR A 128 -17.77 -4.72 2.63
CA TYR A 128 -18.29 -3.90 1.53
C TYR A 128 -17.37 -3.89 0.32
N ILE A 129 -16.06 -3.91 0.55
CA ILE A 129 -15.05 -3.76 -0.50
C ILE A 129 -14.07 -4.93 -0.39
N LYS A 130 -13.81 -5.63 -1.50
CA LYS A 130 -12.90 -6.81 -1.50
C LYS A 130 -11.44 -6.43 -1.26
N HIS A 131 -10.99 -5.31 -1.82
CA HIS A 131 -9.61 -4.81 -1.70
C HIS A 131 -9.58 -3.33 -1.30
N PRO A 132 -10.04 -2.98 -0.08
CA PRO A 132 -10.17 -1.60 0.37
C PRO A 132 -8.82 -0.87 0.40
N MET A 133 -7.73 -1.58 0.72
CA MET A 133 -6.38 -1.02 0.71
C MET A 133 -5.97 -0.47 -0.67
N TYR A 134 -6.25 -1.20 -1.75
CA TYR A 134 -5.96 -0.74 -3.12
C TYR A 134 -6.83 0.44 -3.53
N LEU A 135 -8.09 0.47 -3.12
CA LEU A 135 -8.94 1.64 -3.31
C LEU A 135 -8.35 2.87 -2.62
N GLY A 136 -7.92 2.73 -1.36
CA GLY A 136 -7.30 3.81 -0.62
C GLY A 136 -6.04 4.36 -1.28
N TYR A 137 -5.18 3.48 -1.83
CA TYR A 137 -4.02 3.90 -2.60
C TYR A 137 -4.41 4.71 -3.84
N VAL A 138 -5.32 4.21 -4.67
CA VAL A 138 -5.78 4.92 -5.88
C VAL A 138 -6.37 6.28 -5.53
N VAL A 139 -7.19 6.38 -4.49
CA VAL A 139 -7.78 7.65 -4.03
C VAL A 139 -6.69 8.62 -3.59
N SER A 140 -5.72 8.17 -2.79
CA SER A 140 -4.62 9.03 -2.34
C SER A 140 -3.70 9.50 -3.46
N GLU A 141 -3.38 8.61 -4.42
CA GLU A 141 -2.50 8.90 -5.55
C GLU A 141 -3.13 9.86 -6.56
N PHE A 142 -4.46 9.84 -6.70
CA PHE A 142 -5.17 10.79 -7.53
C PHE A 142 -4.91 12.24 -7.10
N GLY A 143 -4.75 12.49 -5.80
CA GLY A 143 -4.36 13.80 -5.29
C GLY A 143 -3.03 14.31 -5.85
N LEU A 144 -2.06 13.41 -6.07
CA LEU A 144 -0.77 13.78 -6.67
C LEU A 144 -0.85 14.07 -8.17
N VAL A 145 -1.83 13.47 -8.87
CA VAL A 145 -2.11 13.77 -10.28
C VAL A 145 -2.67 15.18 -10.43
N ILE A 146 -3.52 15.61 -9.49
CA ILE A 146 -4.05 16.99 -9.46
C ILE A 146 -2.91 18.02 -9.34
N LEU A 147 -1.88 17.71 -8.55
CA LEU A 147 -0.74 18.62 -8.34
C LEU A 147 0.31 18.56 -9.46
N ASN A 148 0.37 17.45 -10.19
CA ASN A 148 1.27 17.27 -11.32
C ASN A 148 0.69 16.23 -12.30
N PRO A 149 0.15 16.64 -13.46
CA PRO A 149 -0.48 15.74 -14.41
C PRO A 149 0.43 14.61 -14.94
N LEU A 150 1.76 14.79 -14.94
CA LEU A 150 2.69 13.72 -15.33
C LEU A 150 2.62 12.50 -14.40
N ASN A 151 2.15 12.70 -13.17
CA ASN A 151 1.91 11.60 -12.23
C ASN A 151 0.82 10.63 -12.70
N ALA A 152 0.00 11.00 -13.70
CA ALA A 152 -0.97 10.08 -14.31
C ALA A 152 -0.31 8.81 -14.84
N VAL A 153 0.93 8.89 -15.35
CA VAL A 153 1.69 7.71 -15.81
C VAL A 153 1.98 6.77 -14.64
N PHE A 154 2.47 7.30 -13.52
CA PHE A 154 2.70 6.50 -12.31
C PHE A 154 1.41 5.95 -11.72
N MET A 155 0.30 6.68 -11.82
CA MET A 155 -1.01 6.21 -11.37
C MET A 155 -1.53 5.05 -12.19
N VAL A 156 -1.40 5.09 -13.51
CA VAL A 156 -1.77 3.97 -14.38
C VAL A 156 -0.92 2.74 -14.06
N LEU A 157 0.39 2.92 -13.88
CA LEU A 157 1.30 1.82 -13.53
C LEU A 157 0.97 1.23 -12.16
N SER A 158 0.80 2.08 -11.14
CA SER A 158 0.47 1.68 -9.77
C SER A 158 -0.87 0.93 -9.72
N THR A 159 -1.90 1.50 -10.35
CA THR A 159 -3.24 0.89 -10.43
C THR A 159 -3.20 -0.46 -11.15
N SER A 160 -2.45 -0.57 -12.25
CA SER A 160 -2.27 -1.84 -12.97
C SER A 160 -1.65 -2.91 -12.07
N LEU A 161 -0.62 -2.55 -11.29
CA LEU A 161 0.00 -3.45 -10.33
C LEU A 161 -0.97 -3.83 -9.21
N TYR A 162 -1.79 -2.90 -8.71
CA TYR A 162 -2.82 -3.19 -7.70
C TYR A 162 -3.86 -4.18 -8.23
N VAL A 163 -4.31 -4.03 -9.47
CA VAL A 163 -5.24 -4.97 -10.12
C VAL A 163 -4.61 -6.35 -10.28
N ILE A 164 -3.35 -6.45 -10.73
CA ILE A 164 -2.64 -7.73 -10.86
C ILE A 164 -2.50 -8.41 -9.49
N ARG A 165 -2.14 -7.65 -8.46
CA ARG A 165 -2.04 -8.15 -7.08
C ARG A 165 -3.38 -8.64 -6.56
N ALA A 166 -4.44 -7.86 -6.71
CA ALA A 166 -5.80 -8.23 -6.32
C ALA A 166 -6.26 -9.52 -7.01
N ALA A 167 -6.03 -9.64 -8.32
CA ALA A 167 -6.36 -10.85 -9.08
C ALA A 167 -5.59 -12.08 -8.58
N THR A 168 -4.32 -11.90 -8.24
CA THR A 168 -3.46 -12.95 -7.72
C THR A 168 -3.86 -13.38 -6.31
N GLU A 169 -4.16 -12.44 -5.42
CA GLU A 169 -4.69 -12.72 -4.08
C GLU A 169 -5.96 -13.55 -4.16
N ASN A 170 -6.88 -13.17 -5.04
CA ASN A 170 -8.12 -13.92 -5.27
C ASN A 170 -7.88 -15.35 -5.76
N LYS A 171 -6.83 -15.59 -6.57
CA LYS A 171 -6.44 -16.94 -7.00
C LYS A 171 -5.88 -17.75 -5.84
N VAL A 172 -4.93 -17.20 -5.08
CA VAL A 172 -4.29 -17.88 -3.93
C VAL A 172 -5.33 -18.26 -2.86
N LEU A 173 -6.32 -17.41 -2.61
CA LEU A 173 -7.39 -17.67 -1.66
C LEU A 173 -8.37 -18.76 -2.13
N LYS A 174 -8.57 -18.93 -3.44
CA LYS A 174 -9.44 -19.98 -4.01
C LYS A 174 -8.79 -21.35 -3.99
N THR A 175 -7.49 -21.45 -4.26
CA THR A 175 -6.75 -22.73 -4.32
C THR A 175 -6.52 -23.36 -2.94
N ALA A 176 -6.79 -22.63 -1.85
CA ALA A 176 -6.58 -23.09 -0.49
C ALA A 176 -7.88 -23.49 0.24
N ARG A 177 -8.97 -23.71 -0.50
CA ARG A 177 -10.17 -24.42 -0.04
C ARG A 177 -10.08 -25.87 -0.47
#